data_AF-A0A662ENE7-F1
#
_entry.id   AF-A0A662ENE7-F1
#
_cell.length_a   1.000
_cell.length_b   1.000
_cell.length_c   1.000
_cell.angle_alpha   90.00
_cell.angle_beta   90.00
_cell.angle_gamma   90.00
#
_symmetry.space_group_name_H-M   'P 1'
#
loop_
_entity.id
_entity.type
_entity.pdbx_description
1 polymer ?
#
loop_
_entity_poly.entity_id
_entity_poly.type
_entity_poly.pdbx_seq_one_letter_code
_entity_poly.pdbx_strand_id
1 'polypeptide(L)'
;MKTDRLLKEYGFDPATQMRARAYQNARLRMAVVRYAALAVILLLFAAIASEGLLRSLGGGPASGWGLNALYVLVFAIGLSIADLPFDLWGYSIERRYGLSTQGPGSFFADWLKSGGINLLILIIAFPAIYVGFKESNLWWVI
;
A
#
# COMPACT_ATOMS: atom_id res chain seq x y z
N MET A 1 -38.04 -4.30 6.90
CA MET A 1 -39.31 -3.60 7.16
C MET A 1 -39.20 -2.46 8.17
N LYS A 2 -38.78 -2.70 9.44
CA LYS A 2 -38.67 -1.61 10.43
C LYS A 2 -37.57 -0.60 10.08
N THR A 3 -36.42 -1.08 9.60
CA THR A 3 -35.28 -0.26 9.18
C THR A 3 -35.59 0.58 7.94
N ASP A 4 -36.22 0.00 6.91
CA ASP A 4 -36.52 0.72 5.65
C ASP A 4 -37.50 1.88 5.85
N ARG A 5 -38.40 1.74 6.83
CA ARG A 5 -39.35 2.78 7.23
C ARG A 5 -38.65 3.96 7.91
N LEU A 6 -37.75 3.67 8.87
CA LEU A 6 -36.92 4.69 9.53
C LEU A 6 -36.03 5.42 8.53
N LEU A 7 -35.42 4.70 7.59
CA LEU A 7 -34.55 5.31 6.57
C LEU A 7 -35.30 6.30 5.68
N LYS A 8 -36.52 5.95 5.27
CA LYS A 8 -37.40 6.86 4.54
C LYS A 8 -37.83 8.06 5.39
N GLU A 9 -38.12 7.85 6.69
CA GLU A 9 -38.44 8.94 7.63
C GLU A 9 -37.28 9.93 7.80
N TYR A 10 -36.04 9.45 7.76
CA TYR A 10 -34.83 10.30 7.75
C TYR A 10 -34.46 10.86 6.35
N GLY A 11 -35.28 10.62 5.32
CA GLY A 11 -35.05 11.13 3.97
C GLY A 11 -34.03 10.33 3.13
N PHE A 12 -33.60 9.15 3.59
CA PHE A 12 -32.70 8.28 2.82
C PHE A 12 -33.48 7.34 1.90
N ASP A 13 -32.95 7.15 0.69
CA ASP A 13 -33.40 6.09 -0.21
C ASP A 13 -32.84 4.72 0.25
N PRO A 14 -33.69 3.75 0.66
CA PRO A 14 -33.24 2.44 1.11
C PRO A 14 -32.45 1.67 0.04
N ALA A 15 -32.77 1.84 -1.24
CA ALA A 15 -32.07 1.14 -2.32
C ALA A 15 -30.61 1.62 -2.45
N THR A 16 -30.41 2.94 -2.41
CA THR A 16 -29.08 3.55 -2.36
C THR A 16 -28.28 3.08 -1.15
N GLN A 17 -28.90 3.00 0.03
CA GLN A 17 -28.20 2.56 1.23
C GLN A 17 -27.84 1.07 1.20
N MET A 18 -28.71 0.22 0.66
CA MET A 18 -28.37 -1.19 0.43
C MET A 18 -27.17 -1.33 -0.50
N ARG A 19 -27.13 -0.57 -1.60
CA ARG A 19 -26.00 -0.55 -2.53
C ARG A 19 -24.71 -0.07 -1.87
N ALA A 20 -24.79 0.97 -1.02
CA ALA A 20 -23.65 1.47 -0.27
C ALA A 20 -23.11 0.43 0.74
N ARG A 21 -24.00 -0.29 1.45
CA ARG A 21 -23.59 -1.38 2.34
C ARG A 21 -22.92 -2.53 1.59
N ALA A 22 -23.45 -2.92 0.43
CA ALA A 22 -22.85 -3.96 -0.39
C ALA A 22 -21.44 -3.57 -0.87
N TYR A 23 -21.27 -2.31 -1.28
CA TYR A 23 -19.98 -1.75 -1.64
C TYR A 23 -18.99 -1.76 -0.47
N GLN A 24 -19.41 -1.24 0.69
CA GLN A 24 -18.58 -1.21 1.90
C GLN A 24 -18.15 -2.61 2.33
N ASN A 25 -19.05 -3.58 2.32
CA ASN A 25 -18.73 -4.96 2.64
C ASN A 25 -17.73 -5.58 1.65
N ALA A 26 -17.86 -5.29 0.36
CA ALA A 26 -16.89 -5.75 -0.64
C ALA A 26 -15.50 -5.14 -0.39
N ARG A 27 -15.44 -3.84 -0.10
CA ARG A 27 -14.18 -3.12 0.16
C ARG A 27 -13.52 -3.57 1.46
N LEU A 28 -14.31 -3.81 2.51
CA LEU A 28 -13.81 -4.33 3.79
C LEU A 28 -13.23 -5.75 3.64
N ARG A 29 -13.93 -6.65 2.92
CA ARG A 29 -13.42 -8.00 2.65
C ARG A 29 -12.09 -7.96 1.90
N MET A 30 -12.00 -7.14 0.86
CA MET A 30 -10.76 -6.95 0.11
C MET A 30 -9.64 -6.39 1.00
N ALA A 31 -9.94 -5.39 1.84
CA ALA A 31 -8.95 -4.81 2.75
C ALA A 31 -8.42 -5.83 3.76
N VAL A 32 -9.29 -6.65 4.37
CA VAL A 32 -8.88 -7.72 5.29
C VAL A 32 -7.94 -8.71 4.60
N VAL A 33 -8.30 -9.15 3.38
CA VAL A 33 -7.45 -10.08 2.61
C VAL A 33 -6.12 -9.44 2.22
N ARG A 34 -6.12 -8.18 1.74
CA ARG A 34 -4.92 -7.42 1.40
C ARG A 34 -3.97 -7.34 2.59
N TYR A 35 -4.44 -6.86 3.73
CA TYR A 35 -3.57 -6.67 4.89
C TYR A 35 -3.08 -7.99 5.49
N ALA A 36 -3.93 -9.02 5.53
CA ALA A 36 -3.50 -10.35 5.98
C ALA A 36 -2.42 -10.93 5.04
N ALA A 37 -2.62 -10.84 3.73
CA ALA A 37 -1.65 -11.33 2.75
C ALA A 37 -0.33 -10.55 2.82
N LEU A 38 -0.38 -9.22 2.85
CA LEU A 38 0.82 -8.38 2.97
C LEU A 38 1.55 -8.65 4.29
N ALA A 39 0.85 -8.82 5.41
CA ALA A 39 1.47 -9.18 6.68
C ALA A 39 2.21 -10.52 6.59
N VAL A 40 1.58 -11.55 6.00
CA VAL A 40 2.23 -12.85 5.79
C VAL A 40 3.44 -12.72 4.86
N ILE A 41 3.33 -11.98 3.76
CA ILE A 41 4.45 -11.73 2.84
C ILE A 41 5.60 -11.04 3.57
N LEU A 42 5.32 -10.02 4.37
CA LEU A 42 6.33 -9.29 5.14
C LEU A 42 7.00 -10.17 6.20
N LEU A 43 6.24 -11.00 6.91
CA LEU A 43 6.77 -11.93 7.90
C LEU A 43 7.66 -13.00 7.26
N LEU A 44 7.21 -13.58 6.14
CA LEU A 44 8.02 -14.54 5.38
C LEU A 44 9.27 -13.87 4.81
N PHE A 45 9.13 -12.68 4.24
CA PHE A 45 10.27 -11.93 3.73
C PHE A 45 11.31 -11.67 4.83
N ALA A 46 10.86 -11.18 5.99
CA ALA A 46 11.72 -10.92 7.14
C ALA A 46 12.42 -12.20 7.63
N ALA A 47 11.68 -13.31 7.74
CA ALA A 47 12.18 -14.56 8.31
C ALA A 47 13.17 -15.31 7.41
N ILE A 48 12.99 -15.28 6.08
CA ILE A 48 13.76 -16.16 5.18
C ILE A 48 14.37 -15.49 3.95
N ALA A 49 13.86 -14.34 3.49
CA ALA A 49 14.29 -13.74 2.22
C ALA A 49 15.15 -12.49 2.38
N SER A 50 15.06 -11.81 3.53
CA SER A 50 15.74 -10.54 3.80
C SER A 50 17.27 -10.65 3.67
N GLU A 51 17.87 -11.64 4.33
CA GLU A 51 19.31 -11.90 4.23
C GLU A 51 19.72 -12.33 2.81
N GLY A 52 18.90 -13.15 2.15
CA GLY A 52 19.15 -13.60 0.78
C GLY A 52 19.19 -12.42 -0.19
N LEU A 53 18.24 -11.50 -0.05
CA LEU A 53 18.21 -10.26 -0.83
C LEU A 53 19.46 -9.42 -0.56
N LEU A 54 19.81 -9.18 0.71
CA LEU A 54 21.01 -8.40 1.05
C LEU A 54 22.28 -9.00 0.44
N ARG A 55 22.47 -10.33 0.55
CA ARG A 55 23.61 -11.04 -0.03
C ARG A 55 23.61 -10.96 -1.56
N SER A 56 22.45 -11.10 -2.20
CA SER A 56 22.32 -11.01 -3.68
C SER A 56 22.68 -9.64 -4.24
N LEU A 57 22.48 -8.58 -3.45
CA LEU A 57 22.90 -7.21 -3.79
C LEU A 57 24.41 -6.99 -3.53
N GLY A 58 25.14 -7.99 -3.07
CA GLY A 58 26.57 -7.91 -2.72
C GLY A 58 26.83 -7.43 -1.29
N GLY A 59 25.82 -7.53 -0.41
CA GLY A 59 25.87 -7.04 0.96
C GLY A 59 26.41 -8.01 2.00
N GLY A 60 26.89 -7.44 3.09
CA GLY A 60 27.33 -8.14 4.30
C GLY A 60 27.11 -7.25 5.54
N PRO A 61 27.56 -7.70 6.73
CA PRO A 61 27.27 -7.02 8.02
C PRO A 61 27.78 -5.57 8.13
N ALA A 62 28.70 -5.16 7.25
CA ALA A 62 29.29 -3.82 7.20
C ALA A 62 28.97 -3.08 5.90
N SER A 63 27.82 -3.35 5.28
CA SER A 63 27.43 -2.70 4.02
C SER A 63 27.28 -1.19 4.18
N GLY A 64 27.89 -0.44 3.25
CA GLY A 64 27.82 1.01 3.21
C GLY A 64 26.41 1.55 2.91
N TRP A 65 26.20 2.84 3.19
CA TRP A 65 24.90 3.52 3.08
C TRP A 65 24.20 3.32 1.73
N GLY A 66 24.96 3.32 0.62
CA GLY A 66 24.42 3.17 -0.73
C GLY A 66 23.77 1.81 -0.96
N LEU A 67 24.31 0.76 -0.34
CA LEU A 67 23.72 -0.57 -0.42
C LEU A 67 22.43 -0.66 0.41
N ASN A 68 22.39 -0.03 1.59
CA ASN A 68 21.18 0.01 2.40
C ASN A 68 20.06 0.78 1.67
N ALA A 69 20.40 1.88 0.99
CA ALA A 69 19.46 2.61 0.14
C ALA A 69 18.96 1.75 -1.03
N LEU A 70 19.86 1.02 -1.71
CA LEU A 70 19.47 0.08 -2.78
C LEU A 70 18.55 -1.03 -2.27
N TYR A 71 18.86 -1.61 -1.11
CA TYR A 71 18.02 -2.62 -0.47
C TYR A 71 16.61 -2.09 -0.20
N VAL A 72 16.50 -0.89 0.40
CA VAL A 72 15.22 -0.24 0.69
C VAL A 72 14.43 0.04 -0.60
N LEU A 73 15.11 0.47 -1.67
CA LEU A 73 14.48 0.68 -2.97
C LEU A 73 13.93 -0.61 -3.58
N VAL A 74 14.74 -1.66 -3.63
CA VAL A 74 14.32 -2.96 -4.18
C VAL A 74 13.17 -3.55 -3.36
N PHE A 75 13.24 -3.43 -2.04
CA PHE A 75 12.17 -3.84 -1.14
C PHE A 75 10.87 -3.05 -1.39
N ALA A 76 10.94 -1.73 -1.49
CA ALA A 76 9.78 -0.88 -1.74
C ALA A 76 9.12 -1.20 -3.10
N ILE A 77 9.92 -1.38 -4.15
CA ILE A 77 9.43 -1.79 -5.48
C ILE A 77 8.76 -3.16 -5.40
N GLY A 78 9.41 -4.14 -4.75
CA GLY A 78 8.87 -5.48 -4.57
C GLY A 78 7.53 -5.47 -3.83
N LEU A 79 7.41 -4.67 -2.78
CA LEU A 79 6.17 -4.51 -2.02
C LEU A 79 5.06 -3.85 -2.86
N SER A 80 5.37 -2.80 -3.63
CA SER A 80 4.40 -2.19 -4.55
C SER A 80 3.90 -3.17 -5.62
N ILE A 81 4.77 -4.03 -6.14
CA ILE A 81 4.38 -5.08 -7.09
C ILE A 81 3.50 -6.14 -6.42
N ALA A 82 3.86 -6.56 -5.20
CA ALA A 82 3.07 -7.53 -4.44
C ALA A 82 1.66 -7.00 -4.08
N ASP A 83 1.53 -5.68 -3.95
CA ASP A 83 0.28 -5.00 -3.61
C ASP A 83 -0.63 -4.73 -4.83
N LEU A 84 -0.05 -4.67 -6.03
CA LEU A 84 -0.74 -4.38 -7.29
C LEU A 84 -1.99 -5.27 -7.55
N PRO A 85 -1.99 -6.59 -7.29
CA PRO A 85 -3.20 -7.40 -7.43
C PRO A 85 -4.37 -6.91 -6.57
N PHE A 86 -4.11 -6.39 -5.37
CA PHE A 86 -5.15 -5.85 -4.49
C PHE A 86 -5.64 -4.49 -4.96
N ASP A 87 -4.76 -3.66 -5.51
CA ASP A 87 -5.16 -2.39 -6.14
C ASP A 87 -6.04 -2.63 -7.38
N LEU A 88 -5.71 -3.63 -8.20
CA LEU A 88 -6.54 -4.06 -9.33
C LEU A 88 -7.90 -4.60 -8.86
N TRP A 89 -7.95 -5.32 -7.74
CA TRP A 89 -9.20 -5.76 -7.14
C TRP A 89 -10.04 -4.58 -6.64
N GLY A 90 -9.42 -3.60 -5.97
CA GLY A 90 -10.06 -2.35 -5.57
C GLY A 90 -10.65 -1.59 -6.77
N TYR A 91 -9.86 -1.43 -7.83
CA TYR A 91 -10.30 -0.85 -9.10
C TYR A 91 -11.53 -1.57 -9.69
N SER A 92 -11.51 -2.91 -9.70
CA SER A 92 -12.64 -3.72 -10.16
C SER A 92 -13.92 -3.49 -9.33
N ILE A 93 -13.78 -3.39 -8.00
CA ILE A 93 -14.89 -3.06 -7.10
C ILE A 93 -15.44 -1.67 -7.45
N GLU A 94 -14.60 -0.65 -7.56
CA GLU A 94 -15.04 0.71 -7.86
C GLU A 94 -15.75 0.81 -9.22
N ARG A 95 -15.23 0.13 -10.25
CA ARG A 95 -15.88 0.02 -11.56
C ARG A 95 -17.24 -0.66 -11.48
N ARG A 96 -17.35 -1.78 -10.76
CA ARG A 96 -18.60 -2.53 -10.59
C ARG A 96 -19.71 -1.69 -9.93
N TYR A 97 -19.34 -0.83 -8.99
CA TYR A 97 -20.30 0.05 -8.30
C TYR A 97 -20.54 1.37 -9.02
N GLY A 98 -19.85 1.64 -10.14
CA GLY A 98 -19.98 2.87 -10.92
C GLY A 98 -19.34 4.09 -10.27
N LEU A 99 -18.38 3.87 -9.36
CA LEU A 99 -17.68 4.92 -8.63
C LEU A 99 -16.41 5.40 -9.34
N SER A 100 -15.90 4.63 -10.31
CA SER A 100 -14.73 5.00 -11.11
C SER A 100 -15.06 4.98 -12.60
N THR A 101 -14.74 6.08 -13.27
CA THR A 101 -14.77 6.20 -14.74
C THR A 101 -13.43 5.87 -15.38
N GLN A 102 -12.39 5.64 -14.57
CA GLN A 102 -11.03 5.40 -15.01
C GLN A 102 -10.91 4.11 -15.84
N GLY A 103 -10.15 4.17 -16.94
CA GLY A 103 -9.78 2.99 -17.74
C GLY A 103 -8.53 2.29 -17.21
N PRO A 104 -8.27 1.02 -17.59
CA PRO A 104 -7.15 0.23 -17.07
C PRO A 104 -5.78 0.83 -17.40
N GLY A 105 -5.61 1.45 -18.57
CA GLY A 105 -4.37 2.15 -18.92
C GLY A 105 -4.13 3.40 -18.08
N SER A 106 -5.19 4.15 -17.76
CA SER A 106 -5.09 5.30 -16.85
C SER A 106 -4.82 4.87 -15.43
N PHE A 107 -5.40 3.75 -14.97
CA PHE A 107 -5.09 3.15 -13.67
C PHE A 107 -3.61 2.77 -13.58
N PHE A 108 -3.08 2.07 -14.59
CA PHE A 108 -1.67 1.66 -14.57
C PHE A 108 -0.71 2.86 -14.65
N ALA A 109 -1.04 3.88 -15.45
CA ALA A 109 -0.26 5.11 -15.50
C ALA A 109 -0.25 5.84 -14.15
N ASP A 110 -1.39 5.88 -13.46
CA ASP A 110 -1.51 6.48 -12.13
C ASP A 110 -0.75 5.68 -11.07
N TRP A 111 -0.81 4.35 -11.13
CA TRP A 111 -0.02 3.45 -10.28
C TRP A 111 1.48 3.68 -10.49
N LEU A 112 1.95 3.74 -11.74
CA LEU A 112 3.36 3.97 -12.06
C LEU A 112 3.82 5.35 -11.61
N LYS A 113 3.00 6.37 -11.82
CA LYS A 113 3.29 7.76 -11.39
C LYS A 113 3.38 7.86 -9.87
N SER A 114 2.41 7.27 -9.17
CA SER A 114 2.39 7.23 -7.70
C SER A 114 3.59 6.47 -7.15
N GLY A 115 3.94 5.34 -7.78
CA GLY A 115 5.16 4.59 -7.47
C GLY A 115 6.42 5.44 -7.65
N GLY A 116 6.57 6.10 -8.80
CA GLY A 116 7.71 6.97 -9.08
C GLY A 116 7.84 8.13 -8.09
N ILE A 117 6.73 8.79 -7.74
CA ILE A 117 6.70 9.85 -6.73
C ILE A 117 7.12 9.30 -5.36
N ASN A 118 6.59 8.15 -4.94
CA ASN A 118 6.93 7.52 -3.67
C ASN A 118 8.43 7.15 -3.61
N LEU A 119 9.00 6.62 -4.69
CA LEU A 119 10.43 6.31 -4.76
C LEU A 119 11.29 7.58 -4.69
N LEU A 120 10.90 8.66 -5.38
CA LEU A 120 11.60 9.95 -5.29
C LEU A 120 11.58 10.49 -3.84
N ILE A 121 10.42 10.44 -3.19
CA ILE A 121 10.30 10.82 -1.77
C ILE A 121 11.22 9.95 -0.91
N LEU A 122 11.24 8.63 -1.13
CA LEU A 122 12.07 7.70 -0.37
C LEU A 122 13.57 7.97 -0.56
N ILE A 123 14.00 8.25 -1.78
CA ILE A 123 15.40 8.59 -2.11
C ILE A 123 15.85 9.88 -1.42
N ILE A 124 14.95 10.83 -1.19
CA ILE A 124 15.27 12.10 -0.53
C ILE A 124 15.16 11.98 0.99
N ALA A 125 14.05 11.40 1.47
CA ALA A 125 13.74 11.28 2.89
C ALA A 125 14.71 10.33 3.61
N PHE A 126 15.06 9.19 3.00
CA PHE A 126 15.90 8.19 3.65
C PHE A 126 17.31 8.72 3.99
N PRO A 127 18.06 9.38 3.08
CA PRO A 127 19.32 10.03 3.42
C PRO A 127 19.14 11.18 4.43
N ALA A 128 18.08 11.98 4.32
CA ALA A 128 17.84 13.08 5.25
C ALA A 128 17.67 12.56 6.70
N ILE A 129 16.88 11.49 6.87
CA ILE A 129 16.70 10.80 8.15
C ILE A 129 18.01 10.17 8.62
N TYR A 130 18.74 9.49 7.73
CA TYR A 130 20.03 8.86 8.07
C TYR A 130 21.05 9.88 8.58
N VAL A 131 21.18 11.04 7.92
CA VAL A 131 22.05 12.12 8.38
C VAL A 131 21.55 12.70 9.71
N GLY A 132 20.23 12.90 9.85
CA GLY A 132 19.63 13.35 11.11
C GLY A 132 19.96 12.43 12.29
N PHE A 133 19.93 11.11 12.08
CA PHE A 133 20.32 10.12 13.08
C PHE A 133 21.81 10.09 13.37
N LYS A 134 22.67 10.30 12.36
CA LYS A 134 24.11 10.30 12.54
C LYS A 134 24.60 11.51 13.35
N GLU A 135 24.01 12.68 13.13
CA GLU A 135 24.50 13.96 13.67
C GLU A 135 23.83 14.36 15.00
N SER A 136 22.78 13.66 15.44
CA SER A 136 22.01 14.02 16.65
C SER A 136 22.05 12.96 17.75
N ASN A 137 22.50 13.36 18.95
CA ASN A 137 22.35 12.56 20.17
C ASN A 137 20.90 12.49 20.68
N LEU A 138 19.98 13.28 20.13
CA LEU A 138 18.55 13.32 20.44
C LEU A 138 17.71 12.79 19.27
N TRP A 139 18.17 11.72 18.64
CA TRP A 139 17.54 11.11 17.47
C TRP A 139 16.06 10.77 17.65
N TRP A 140 15.57 10.58 18.88
CA TRP A 140 14.17 10.28 19.19
C TRP A 140 13.21 11.49 19.15
N VAL A 141 13.72 12.72 19.02
CA VAL A 141 12.92 13.96 18.91
C VAL A 141 12.72 14.39 17.45
N ILE A 142 13.51 13.84 16.54
CA ILE A 142 13.47 14.07 15.08
C ILE A 142 12.55 13.03 14.45
#